data_AF-A0A652NTF3-F1
#
_entry.id   AF-A0A652NTF3-F1
#
_cell.length_a   1.000
_cell.length_b   1.000
_cell.length_c   1.000
_cell.angle_alpha   90.00
_cell.angle_beta   90.00
_cell.angle_gamma   90.00
#
_symmetry.space_group_name_H-M   'P 1'
#
loop_
_entity.id
_entity.type
_entity.pdbx_description
1 polymer ?
#
loop_
_entity_poly.entity_id
_entity_poly.type
_entity_poly.pdbx_seq_one_letter_code
_entity_poly.pdbx_strand_id
1 'polypeptide(L)'
;MASAVAELAARGARVVVQIVQRRGVSDGGVQKMGLPYSSRTLLSHGKVREVAQACDQAEADLVIFASSLTERQQRALTAMLGRPAVSLAGILAAG
;
A
#
# COMPACT_ATOMS: atom_id res chain seq x y z
N MET A 1 7.15 9.96 5.50
CA MET A 1 6.51 10.05 4.16
C MET A 1 7.20 11.00 3.20
N ALA A 2 7.57 12.22 3.60
CA ALA A 2 8.29 13.12 2.70
C ALA A 2 9.61 12.51 2.15
N SER A 3 10.38 11.77 2.96
CA SER A 3 11.59 11.10 2.44
C SER A 3 11.27 9.97 1.46
N ALA A 4 10.25 9.14 1.72
CA ALA A 4 9.85 8.08 0.80
C ALA A 4 9.48 8.61 -0.60
N VAL A 5 8.77 9.74 -0.69
CA VAL A 5 8.45 10.36 -1.99
C VAL A 5 9.71 10.85 -2.69
N ALA A 6 10.63 11.49 -1.95
CA ALA A 6 11.91 11.97 -2.49
C ALA A 6 12.80 10.81 -2.95
N GLU A 7 12.88 9.72 -2.21
CA GLU A 7 13.64 8.51 -2.57
C GLU A 7 13.08 7.85 -3.84
N LEU A 8 11.76 7.79 -3.96
CA LEU A 8 11.10 7.30 -5.18
C LEU A 8 11.36 8.21 -6.37
N ALA A 9 11.29 9.53 -6.19
CA ALA A 9 11.62 10.51 -7.22
C ALA A 9 13.09 10.42 -7.66
N ALA A 10 14.02 10.21 -6.73
CA ALA A 10 15.44 10.00 -7.03
C ALA A 10 15.69 8.74 -7.88
N ARG A 11 14.76 7.77 -7.84
CA ARG A 11 14.78 6.56 -8.68
C ARG A 11 13.94 6.70 -9.96
N GLY A 12 13.52 7.92 -10.30
CA GLY A 12 12.75 8.22 -11.52
C GLY A 12 11.26 7.95 -11.42
N ALA A 13 10.73 7.59 -10.25
CA ALA A 13 9.30 7.38 -10.07
C ALA A 13 8.56 8.70 -9.82
N ARG A 14 7.34 8.80 -10.36
CA ARG A 14 6.41 9.89 -10.06
C ARG A 14 5.30 9.39 -9.15
N VAL A 15 5.17 9.98 -7.96
CA VAL A 15 4.05 9.66 -7.06
C VAL A 15 2.81 10.42 -7.53
N VAL A 16 1.88 9.70 -8.16
CA VAL A 16 0.65 10.29 -8.76
C VAL A 16 -0.52 10.38 -7.77
N VAL A 17 -0.53 9.53 -6.73
CA VAL A 17 -1.56 9.52 -5.69
C VAL A 17 -0.97 9.03 -4.37
N GLN A 18 -1.39 9.60 -3.24
CA GLN A 18 -1.02 9.15 -1.91
C GLN A 18 -2.27 8.82 -1.10
N ILE A 19 -2.34 7.58 -0.58
CA ILE A 19 -3.50 7.09 0.15
C ILE A 19 -3.09 6.70 1.56
N VAL A 20 -3.77 7.26 2.55
CA VAL A 20 -3.58 6.92 3.97
C VAL A 20 -4.80 6.16 4.47
N GLN A 21 -4.59 4.94 4.96
CA GLN A 21 -5.64 4.22 5.67
C GLN A 21 -5.63 4.61 7.14
N ARG A 22 -6.63 5.41 7.56
CA ARG A 22 -6.85 5.74 8.97
C ARG A 22 -7.64 4.62 9.65
N ARG A 23 -7.51 4.48 10.97
CA ARG A 23 -8.30 3.55 11.78
C ARG A 23 -9.09 4.26 12.85
N GLY A 24 -10.43 4.15 12.76
CA GLY A 24 -11.33 4.45 13.86
C GLY A 24 -11.46 3.23 14.77
N VAL A 25 -11.65 3.46 16.07
CA VAL A 25 -11.66 2.41 17.09
C VAL A 25 -12.85 2.64 18.03
N SER A 26 -13.62 1.58 18.29
CA SER A 26 -14.53 1.49 19.45
C SER A 26 -13.79 0.89 20.65
N ASP A 27 -14.31 0.99 21.88
CA ASP A 27 -13.58 0.57 23.10
C ASP A 27 -12.93 -0.83 23.02
N GLY A 28 -13.60 -1.83 22.42
CA GLY A 28 -13.05 -3.17 22.23
C GLY A 28 -11.99 -3.29 21.10
N GLY A 29 -11.84 -2.28 20.26
CA GLY A 29 -10.92 -2.25 19.12
C GLY A 29 -9.51 -1.76 19.47
N VAL A 30 -9.29 -1.21 20.67
CA VAL A 30 -7.98 -0.69 21.10
C VAL A 30 -6.92 -1.78 21.08
N GLN A 31 -7.26 -3.00 21.54
CA GLN A 31 -6.34 -4.14 21.52
C GLN A 31 -5.94 -4.58 20.10
N LYS A 32 -6.71 -4.21 19.08
CA LYS A 32 -6.45 -4.56 17.67
C LYS A 32 -5.72 -3.46 16.91
N MET A 33 -5.33 -2.36 17.57
CA MET A 33 -4.65 -1.22 16.94
C MET A 33 -3.32 -1.59 16.27
N GLY A 34 -2.58 -2.54 16.83
CA GLY A 34 -1.31 -3.01 16.26
C GLY A 34 -1.46 -4.01 15.11
N LEU A 35 -2.68 -4.49 14.83
CA LEU A 35 -2.93 -5.53 13.83
C LEU A 35 -3.41 -4.94 12.51
N PRO A 36 -2.96 -5.51 11.36
CA PRO A 36 -3.49 -5.12 10.06
C PRO A 36 -5.00 -5.35 9.99
N TYR A 37 -5.69 -4.64 9.09
CA TYR A 37 -7.13 -4.88 8.88
C TYR A 37 -7.40 -6.28 8.29
N SER A 38 -6.40 -6.79 7.57
CA SER A 38 -6.41 -8.09 6.94
C SER A 38 -4.98 -8.60 6.92
N SER A 39 -4.77 -9.82 7.39
CA SER A 39 -3.46 -10.49 7.26
C SER A 39 -3.07 -10.71 5.79
N ARG A 40 -4.06 -10.76 4.88
CA ARG A 40 -3.86 -10.97 3.43
C ARG A 40 -3.46 -9.69 2.69
N THR A 41 -3.96 -8.53 3.09
CA THR A 41 -3.87 -7.30 2.28
C THR A 41 -3.38 -6.08 3.06
N LEU A 42 -3.24 -6.17 4.39
CA LEU A 42 -3.06 -5.06 5.33
C LEU A 42 -4.24 -4.07 5.40
N LEU A 43 -4.93 -3.88 4.28
CA LEU A 43 -6.09 -3.04 4.05
C LEU A 43 -7.41 -3.79 4.26
N SER A 44 -8.49 -3.05 4.54
CA SER A 44 -9.84 -3.63 4.43
C SER A 44 -10.19 -3.87 2.95
N HIS A 45 -11.13 -4.77 2.67
CA HIS A 45 -11.54 -5.05 1.29
C HIS A 45 -12.07 -3.81 0.55
N GLY A 46 -12.87 -2.99 1.23
CA GLY A 46 -13.33 -1.70 0.68
C GLY A 46 -12.16 -0.78 0.33
N LYS A 47 -11.14 -0.73 1.20
CA LYS A 47 -9.96 0.09 0.93
C LYS A 47 -9.14 -0.41 -0.26
N VAL A 48 -9.07 -1.72 -0.49
CA VAL A 48 -8.41 -2.27 -1.69
C VAL A 48 -9.12 -1.79 -2.96
N ARG A 49 -10.46 -1.78 -2.97
CA ARG A 49 -11.24 -1.27 -4.11
C ARG A 49 -11.03 0.23 -4.34
N GLU A 50 -11.03 1.03 -3.28
CA GLU A 50 -10.72 2.47 -3.36
C GLU A 50 -9.33 2.71 -3.96
N VAL A 51 -8.33 1.93 -3.54
CA VAL A 51 -6.97 2.04 -4.09
C VAL A 51 -6.95 1.66 -5.57
N ALA A 52 -7.59 0.56 -5.96
CA ALA A 52 -7.67 0.15 -7.37
C ALA A 52 -8.29 1.24 -8.25
N GLN A 53 -9.42 1.82 -7.81
CA GLN A 53 -10.10 2.91 -8.51
C GLN A 53 -9.23 4.17 -8.60
N ALA A 54 -8.56 4.55 -7.52
CA ALA A 54 -7.68 5.71 -7.52
C ALA A 54 -6.48 5.52 -8.47
N CYS A 55 -5.97 4.29 -8.55
CA CYS A 55 -4.92 3.95 -9.51
C CYS A 55 -5.41 3.98 -10.95
N ASP A 56 -6.66 3.55 -11.24
CA ASP A 56 -7.24 3.67 -12.58
C ASP A 56 -7.38 5.15 -13.00
N GLN A 57 -7.86 6.00 -12.09
CA GLN A 57 -8.05 7.43 -12.35
C GLN A 57 -6.73 8.20 -12.53
N ALA A 58 -5.68 7.78 -11.80
CA ALA A 58 -4.38 8.42 -11.83
C ALA A 58 -3.40 7.78 -12.83
N GLU A 59 -3.87 6.78 -13.59
CA GLU A 59 -3.04 5.98 -14.52
C GLU A 59 -1.77 5.43 -13.84
N ALA A 60 -1.92 4.92 -12.62
CA ALA A 60 -0.80 4.44 -11.83
C ALA A 60 -0.33 3.04 -12.30
N ASP A 61 0.96 2.93 -12.62
CA ASP A 61 1.59 1.69 -13.07
C ASP A 61 1.73 0.64 -11.95
N LEU A 62 1.95 1.07 -10.71
CA LEU A 62 2.16 0.19 -9.56
C LEU A 62 1.74 0.83 -8.24
N VAL A 63 1.56 0.00 -7.21
CA VAL A 63 1.20 0.44 -5.86
C VAL A 63 2.32 0.12 -4.89
N ILE A 64 2.81 1.17 -4.21
CA ILE A 64 3.89 1.06 -3.24
C ILE A 64 3.32 1.11 -1.83
N PHE A 65 3.59 0.05 -1.06
CA PHE A 65 3.25 -0.02 0.36
C PHE A 65 4.45 0.44 1.19
N ALA A 66 4.22 1.40 2.08
CA ALA A 66 5.24 1.83 3.04
C ALA A 66 5.62 0.70 4.02
N SER A 67 4.67 -0.18 4.34
CA SER A 67 4.91 -1.39 5.13
C SER A 67 5.54 -2.49 4.28
N SER A 68 6.42 -3.29 4.88
CA SER A 68 6.92 -4.52 4.26
C SER A 68 5.76 -5.46 3.94
N LEU A 69 5.83 -6.08 2.76
CA LEU A 69 4.91 -7.10 2.33
C LEU A 69 5.62 -8.44 2.36
N THR A 70 4.95 -9.45 2.90
CA THR A 70 5.33 -10.84 2.60
C THR A 70 5.01 -11.15 1.14
N GLU A 71 5.69 -12.13 0.54
CA GLU A 71 5.38 -12.52 -0.84
C GLU A 71 3.91 -12.92 -1.04
N ARG A 72 3.31 -13.55 -0.03
CA ARG A 72 1.89 -13.93 -0.07
C ARG A 72 0.99 -12.71 -0.15
N GLN A 73 1.28 -11.66 0.63
CA GLN A 73 0.53 -10.40 0.58
C GLN A 73 0.76 -9.71 -0.75
N GLN A 74 1.99 -9.69 -1.25
CA GLN A 74 2.34 -9.09 -2.53
C GLN A 74 1.54 -9.74 -3.67
N ARG A 75 1.54 -11.08 -3.77
CA ARG A 75 0.77 -11.82 -4.78
C ARG A 75 -0.73 -11.53 -4.69
N ALA A 76 -1.29 -11.54 -3.47
CA ALA A 76 -2.71 -11.28 -3.26
C ALA A 76 -3.09 -9.84 -3.65
N LEU A 77 -2.29 -8.85 -3.24
CA LEU A 77 -2.51 -7.45 -3.56
C LEU A 77 -2.37 -7.19 -5.06
N THR A 78 -1.34 -7.74 -5.71
CA THR A 78 -1.17 -7.62 -7.17
C THR A 78 -2.40 -8.16 -7.91
N ALA A 79 -2.89 -9.34 -7.52
CA ALA A 79 -4.08 -9.93 -8.12
C ALA A 79 -5.34 -9.08 -7.89
N MET A 80 -5.50 -8.50 -6.70
CA MET A 80 -6.68 -7.67 -6.37
C MET A 80 -6.65 -6.27 -6.98
N LEU A 81 -5.45 -5.69 -7.16
CA LEU A 81 -5.27 -4.34 -7.68
C LEU A 81 -5.16 -4.29 -9.21
N GLY A 82 -4.94 -5.45 -9.86
CA GLY A 82 -4.74 -5.55 -11.31
C GLY A 82 -3.38 -5.02 -11.80
N ARG A 83 -2.46 -4.71 -10.87
CA ARG A 83 -1.16 -4.09 -11.14
C ARG A 83 -0.15 -4.46 -10.05
N PRO A 84 1.16 -4.36 -10.29
CA PRO A 84 2.16 -4.73 -9.30
C PRO A 84 1.97 -3.99 -7.97
N ALA A 85 1.86 -4.76 -6.88
CA ALA A 85 2.02 -4.26 -5.52
C ALA A 85 3.44 -4.58 -5.05
N VAL A 86 4.13 -3.62 -4.44
CA VAL A 86 5.49 -3.80 -3.91
C VAL A 86 5.67 -3.04 -2.60
N SER A 87 6.63 -3.46 -1.78
CA SER A 87 7.00 -2.70 -0.59
C SER A 87 8.06 -1.65 -0.94
N LEU A 88 8.04 -0.53 -0.22
CA LEU A 88 9.08 0.50 -0.34
C LEU A 88 10.46 -0.10 -0.04
N ALA A 89 10.57 -0.89 1.02
CA ALA A 89 11.82 -1.57 1.39
C ALA A 89 12.36 -2.45 0.24
N GLY A 90 11.49 -3.16 -0.48
CA GLY A 90 11.87 -3.97 -1.64
C GLY A 90 12.43 -3.12 -2.80
N ILE A 91 11.82 -1.96 -3.07
CA ILE A 91 12.33 -1.01 -4.07
C ILE A 91 13.70 -0.47 -3.66
N LEU A 92 13.86 -0.08 -2.39
CA LEU A 92 15.09 0.52 -1.89
C LEU A 92 16.25 -0.47 -1.85
N ALA A 93 15.99 -1.74 -1.51
CA ALA A 93 16.99 -2.79 -1.48
C ALA A 93 17.43 -3.28 -2.87
N ALA A 94 16.65 -3.00 -3.92
CA ALA A 94 16.95 -3.39 -5.30
C ALA A 94 17.78 -2.35 -6.07
N GLY A 95 18.39 -1.37 -5.38
CA GLY A 95 19.27 -0.36 -5.98
C GLY A 95 20.71 -0.50 -5.55
#